data_AF-A0A7R7XLU3-F1
#
_entry.id   AF-A0A7R7XLU3-F1
#
_cell.length_a   1.000
_cell.length_b   1.000
_cell.length_c   1.000
_cell.angle_alpha   90.00
_cell.angle_beta   90.00
_cell.angle_gamma   90.00
#
_symmetry.space_group_name_H-M   'P 1'
#
loop_
_entity.id
_entity.type
_entity.pdbx_description
1 polymer ?
#
loop_
_entity_poly.entity_id
_entity_poly.type
_entity_poly.pdbx_seq_one_letter_code
_entity_poly.pdbx_strand_id
1 'polypeptide(L)'
;MAVRTGGPGGGGLLLLLVQLKNHPGVTVRPIKVGGGTTGGTSYIDVDDVKVPVKNLIGQEGEGMKMVMTNFNNDRLLIASGMAQSARVALSSAFAYVMKREA
;
A
#
# COMPACT_ATOMS: atom_id res chain seq x y z
N MET A 1 -6.93 5.42 6.42
CA MET A 1 -7.85 4.93 5.38
C MET A 1 -8.43 6.12 4.64
N ALA A 2 -8.51 6.05 3.31
CA ALA A 2 -9.23 7.05 2.52
C ALA A 2 -10.73 6.74 2.54
N VAL A 3 -11.54 7.71 2.94
CA VAL A 3 -13.00 7.57 3.05
C VAL A 3 -13.68 8.76 2.37
N ARG A 4 -14.92 8.57 1.94
CA ARG A 4 -15.74 9.63 1.32
C ARG A 4 -16.73 10.18 2.33
N THR A 5 -16.67 11.49 2.56
CA THR A 5 -17.67 12.23 3.34
C THR A 5 -18.32 13.35 2.52
N GLY A 6 -17.66 13.81 1.46
CA GLY A 6 -18.19 14.82 0.53
C GLY A 6 -18.75 14.22 -0.76
N GLY A 7 -18.87 15.08 -1.79
CA GLY A 7 -19.37 14.72 -3.11
C GLY A 7 -18.46 13.79 -3.93
N PRO A 8 -18.77 13.58 -5.22
CA PRO A 8 -17.95 12.76 -6.11
C PRO A 8 -16.56 13.37 -6.35
N GLY A 9 -15.63 12.55 -6.84
CA GLY A 9 -14.26 12.97 -7.16
C GLY A 9 -13.32 13.02 -5.96
N GLY A 10 -12.11 13.55 -6.18
CA GLY A 10 -11.03 13.58 -5.18
C GLY A 10 -11.27 14.55 -4.03
N GLY A 11 -11.99 15.65 -4.28
CA GLY A 11 -12.32 16.65 -3.24
C GLY A 11 -13.34 16.18 -2.21
N GLY A 12 -14.02 15.05 -2.43
CA GLY A 12 -14.90 14.43 -1.44
C GLY A 12 -14.23 13.40 -0.53
N LEU A 13 -12.93 13.16 -0.73
CA LEU A 13 -12.16 12.19 0.05
C LEU A 13 -11.39 12.86 1.19
N LEU A 14 -11.33 12.18 2.33
CA LEU A 14 -10.47 12.54 3.46
C LEU A 14 -9.73 11.31 3.98
N LEU A 15 -8.74 11.52 4.86
CA LEU A 15 -7.99 10.44 5.50
C LEU A 15 -8.36 10.34 6.98
N LEU A 16 -8.81 9.16 7.40
CA LEU A 16 -9.02 8.84 8.82
C LEU A 16 -7.97 7.83 9.31
N LEU A 17 -7.48 8.06 10.52
CA LEU A 17 -6.80 7.03 11.30
C LEU A 17 -7.85 6.04 11.84
N VAL A 18 -7.86 4.83 11.27
CA VAL A 18 -8.77 3.75 11.67
C VAL A 18 -7.95 2.66 12.34
N GLN A 19 -8.29 2.35 13.59
CA GLN A 19 -7.68 1.26 14.34
C GLN A 19 -8.18 -0.07 13.75
N LEU A 20 -7.26 -0.93 13.29
CA LEU A 20 -7.65 -2.20 12.66
C LEU A 20 -7.74 -3.35 13.67
N LYS A 21 -6.82 -3.43 14.62
CA LYS A 21 -6.78 -4.52 15.61
C LYS A 21 -7.83 -4.31 16.69
N ASN A 22 -8.59 -5.37 16.98
CA ASN A 22 -9.60 -5.42 18.04
C ASN A 22 -10.67 -4.32 17.93
N HIS A 23 -10.92 -3.82 16.72
CA HIS A 23 -11.97 -2.82 16.50
C HIS A 23 -13.25 -3.53 16.06
N PRO A 24 -14.39 -3.32 16.75
CA PRO A 24 -15.67 -3.84 16.31
C PRO A 24 -15.96 -3.41 14.87
N GLY A 25 -16.46 -4.33 14.05
CA GLY A 25 -16.78 -4.09 12.64
C GLY A 25 -15.59 -4.15 11.67
N VAL A 26 -14.36 -4.42 12.14
CA VAL A 26 -13.20 -4.60 11.26
C VAL A 26 -12.83 -6.08 11.15
N THR A 27 -12.82 -6.61 9.93
CA THR A 27 -12.34 -7.96 9.63
C THR A 27 -11.15 -7.89 8.68
N VAL A 28 -10.08 -8.62 9.01
CA VAL A 28 -8.86 -8.68 8.19
C VAL A 28 -8.62 -10.12 7.75
N ARG A 29 -8.46 -10.35 6.44
CA ARG A 29 -8.30 -11.69 5.86
C ARG A 29 -7.11 -11.71 4.89
N PRO A 30 -6.13 -12.61 5.04
CA PRO A 30 -4.99 -12.66 4.13
C PRO A 30 -5.43 -13.06 2.71
N ILE A 31 -4.71 -12.52 1.72
CA ILE A 31 -4.89 -12.84 0.30
C ILE A 31 -3.70 -13.68 -0.16
N LYS A 32 -3.98 -14.79 -0.86
CA LYS A 32 -2.92 -15.54 -1.53
C LYS A 32 -2.45 -14.76 -2.75
N VAL A 33 -1.17 -14.40 -2.75
CA VAL A 33 -0.52 -13.64 -3.81
C VAL A 33 0.52 -14.50 -4.54
N GLY A 34 0.79 -14.20 -5.82
CA GLY A 34 1.76 -14.93 -6.64
C GLY A 34 3.23 -14.61 -6.33
N GLY A 35 3.50 -13.52 -5.62
CA GLY A 35 4.83 -13.07 -5.23
C GLY A 35 4.74 -12.07 -4.07
N GLY A 36 5.87 -11.78 -3.41
CA GLY A 36 5.88 -10.90 -2.24
C GLY A 36 5.07 -11.43 -1.05
N THR A 37 5.06 -12.76 -0.87
CA THR A 37 4.20 -13.47 0.12
C THR A 37 4.45 -13.05 1.57
N THR A 38 5.61 -12.47 1.87
CA THR A 38 5.95 -11.93 3.20
C THR A 38 5.34 -10.55 3.47
N GLY A 39 4.74 -9.90 2.48
CA GLY A 39 4.18 -8.55 2.58
C GLY A 39 2.83 -8.43 3.27
N GLY A 40 2.16 -9.56 3.59
CA GLY A 40 0.92 -9.54 4.38
C GLY A 40 -0.30 -8.95 3.68
N THR A 41 -0.35 -8.95 2.34
CA THR A 41 -1.49 -8.46 1.55
C THR A 41 -2.80 -9.10 2.02
N SER A 42 -3.78 -8.26 2.38
CA SER A 42 -5.01 -8.69 3.07
C SER A 42 -6.22 -7.89 2.60
N TYR A 43 -7.39 -8.52 2.60
CA TYR A 43 -8.68 -7.82 2.61
C TYR A 43 -8.88 -7.16 3.97
N ILE A 44 -9.41 -5.93 3.95
CA ILE A 44 -9.83 -5.21 5.13
C ILE A 44 -11.28 -4.82 4.90
N ASP A 45 -12.19 -5.53 5.54
CA ASP A 45 -13.62 -5.26 5.50
C ASP A 45 -13.97 -4.37 6.71
N VAL A 46 -14.72 -3.31 6.45
CA VAL A 46 -15.17 -2.35 7.46
C VAL A 46 -16.69 -2.25 7.42
N ASP A 47 -17.34 -2.66 8.51
CA ASP A 47 -18.79 -2.70 8.65
C ASP A 47 -19.22 -1.90 9.89
N ASP A 48 -20.02 -0.84 9.67
CA ASP A 48 -20.52 0.08 10.71
C ASP A 48 -19.48 0.60 11.73
N VAL A 49 -18.21 0.71 11.32
CA VAL A 49 -17.08 1.15 12.14
C VAL A 49 -17.23 2.62 12.55
N LYS A 50 -17.33 2.89 13.86
CA LYS A 50 -17.34 4.26 14.41
C LYS A 50 -15.92 4.77 14.63
N VAL A 51 -15.60 5.94 14.07
CA VAL A 51 -14.27 6.58 14.19
C VAL A 51 -14.44 7.99 14.74
N PRO A 52 -13.67 8.41 15.78
CA PRO A 52 -13.72 9.77 16.30
C PRO A 52 -13.30 10.81 15.26
N VAL A 53 -13.97 11.97 15.22
CA VAL A 53 -13.62 13.08 14.29
C VAL A 53 -12.17 13.55 14.46
N LYS A 54 -11.64 13.51 15.69
CA LYS A 54 -10.24 13.84 15.99
C LYS A 54 -9.21 12.94 15.29
N ASN A 55 -9.63 11.80 14.73
CA ASN A 55 -8.76 10.91 13.94
C ASN A 55 -8.65 11.36 12.48
N LEU A 56 -9.26 12.48 12.10
CA LEU A 56 -9.01 13.14 10.82
C LEU A 56 -7.54 13.52 10.71
N ILE A 57 -6.92 13.07 9.62
CA ILE A 57 -5.57 13.47 9.24
C ILE A 57 -5.70 14.61 8.25
N GLY A 58 -5.09 15.75 8.54
CA GLY A 58 -5.17 16.95 7.70
C GLY A 58 -6.56 17.59 7.75
N GLN A 59 -7.04 18.10 6.60
CA GLN A 59 -8.33 18.77 6.47
C GLN A 59 -9.29 17.98 5.58
N GLU A 60 -10.59 18.25 5.71
CA GLU A 60 -11.60 17.68 4.82
C GLU A 60 -11.33 18.08 3.35
N GLY A 61 -11.52 17.12 2.44
CA GLY A 61 -11.28 17.32 1.00
C GLY A 61 -9.81 17.27 0.57
N GLU A 62 -8.86 17.22 1.50
CA GLU A 62 -7.43 17.06 1.17
C GLU A 62 -6.98 15.58 1.06
N GLY A 63 -7.89 14.62 1.26
CA GLY A 63 -7.59 13.20 1.30
C GLY A 63 -6.85 12.70 0.05
N MET A 64 -7.37 13.04 -1.14
CA MET A 64 -6.76 12.61 -2.40
C MET A 64 -5.36 13.20 -2.61
N LYS A 65 -5.17 14.47 -2.23
CA LYS A 65 -3.87 15.14 -2.34
C LYS A 65 -2.82 14.43 -1.48
N MET A 66 -3.16 14.14 -0.22
CA MET A 66 -2.25 13.43 0.69
C MET A 66 -1.93 12.00 0.22
N VAL A 67 -2.91 11.27 -0.32
CA VAL A 67 -2.69 9.94 -0.91
C VAL A 67 -1.72 10.04 -2.10
N MET A 68 -1.93 11.00 -3.00
CA MET A 68 -1.05 11.17 -4.16
C MET A 68 0.38 11.55 -3.78
N THR A 69 0.57 12.35 -2.72
CA THR A 69 1.90 12.65 -2.19
C THR A 69 2.64 11.38 -1.76
N ASN A 70 1.96 10.46 -1.07
CA ASN A 70 2.55 9.18 -0.68
C ASN A 70 2.84 8.29 -1.90
N PHE A 71 1.92 8.21 -2.86
CA PHE A 71 2.11 7.41 -4.07
C PHE A 71 3.31 7.83 -4.92
N ASN A 72 3.72 9.09 -4.89
CA ASN A 72 4.94 9.51 -5.57
C ASN A 72 6.18 8.83 -4.97
N ASN A 73 6.26 8.69 -3.65
CA ASN A 73 7.34 7.98 -2.99
C ASN A 73 7.25 6.47 -3.26
N ASP A 74 6.05 5.88 -3.18
CA ASP A 74 5.86 4.45 -3.43
C ASP A 74 6.28 4.06 -4.85
N ARG A 75 5.95 4.89 -5.85
CA ARG A 75 6.38 4.69 -7.25
C ARG A 75 7.90 4.66 -7.37
N LEU A 76 8.58 5.60 -6.73
CA LEU A 76 10.05 5.66 -6.76
C LEU A 76 10.67 4.44 -6.07
N LEU A 77 10.11 4.01 -4.94
CA LEU A 77 10.55 2.82 -4.22
C LEU A 77 10.43 1.57 -5.10
N ILE A 78 9.27 1.37 -5.75
CA ILE A 78 9.02 0.23 -6.65
C ILE A 78 10.00 0.27 -7.83
N ALA A 79 10.15 1.41 -8.50
CA ALA A 79 11.04 1.55 -9.66
C ALA A 79 12.49 1.22 -9.30
N SER A 80 12.97 1.75 -8.16
CA SER A 80 14.32 1.50 -7.65
C SER A 80 14.52 0.03 -7.28
N GLY A 81 13.54 -0.60 -6.61
CA GLY A 81 13.60 -2.01 -6.25
C GLY A 81 13.62 -2.95 -7.46
N MET A 82 12.90 -2.60 -8.53
CA MET A 82 12.94 -3.35 -9.78
C MET A 82 14.29 -3.22 -10.49
N ALA A 83 14.85 -2.02 -10.55
CA ALA A 83 16.19 -1.81 -11.12
C ALA A 83 17.28 -2.58 -10.34
N GLN A 84 17.19 -2.59 -9.01
CA GLN A 84 18.08 -3.39 -8.16
C GLN A 84 17.93 -4.89 -8.45
N SER A 85 16.69 -5.40 -8.51
CA SER A 85 16.41 -6.81 -8.75
C SER A 85 16.94 -7.27 -10.12
N ALA A 86 16.77 -6.44 -11.16
CA ALA A 86 17.31 -6.70 -12.49
C ALA A 86 18.84 -6.77 -12.48
N ARG A 87 19.50 -5.85 -11.76
CA ARG A 87 20.96 -5.87 -11.62
C ARG A 87 21.45 -7.13 -10.91
N VAL A 88 20.79 -7.55 -9.83
CA VAL A 88 21.14 -8.78 -9.11
C VAL A 88 20.98 -9.99 -10.02
N ALA A 89 19.85 -10.10 -10.73
CA ALA A 89 19.60 -11.20 -11.66
C ALA A 89 20.68 -11.27 -12.75
N LEU A 90 21.05 -10.13 -13.33
CA LEU A 90 22.11 -10.04 -14.34
C LEU A 90 23.47 -10.49 -13.77
N SER A 91 23.88 -9.93 -12.63
CA SER A 91 25.16 -10.28 -12.00
C SER A 91 25.22 -11.76 -11.61
N SER A 92 24.13 -12.33 -11.09
CA SER A 92 24.04 -13.75 -10.77
C SER A 92 24.13 -14.64 -12.01
N ALA A 93 23.44 -14.27 -13.10
CA ALA A 93 23.50 -15.01 -14.36
C ALA A 93 24.91 -14.99 -14.96
N PHE A 94 25.57 -13.83 -15.01
CA PHE A 94 26.95 -13.70 -15.46
C PHE A 94 27.92 -14.53 -14.61
N ALA A 95 27.81 -14.45 -13.28
CA ALA A 95 28.66 -15.22 -12.38
C ALA A 95 28.51 -16.73 -12.57
N TYR A 96 27.30 -17.20 -12.89
CA TYR A 96 27.05 -18.61 -13.21
C TYR A 96 27.66 -19.01 -14.56
N VAL A 97 27.39 -18.25 -15.62
CA VAL A 97 27.83 -18.62 -16.99
C VAL A 97 29.35 -18.67 -17.10
N MET A 98 30.07 -17.80 -16.40
CA MET A 98 31.55 -17.77 -16.42
C MET A 98 32.20 -19.00 -15.76
N LYS A 99 31.45 -19.78 -14.98
CA LYS A 99 31.93 -21.00 -14.31
C LYS A 99 31.32 -22.27 -14.89
N ARG A 100 30.41 -22.14 -15.86
CA ARG A 100 29.68 -23.27 -16.42
C ARG A 100 30.52 -23.92 -17.51
N GLU A 101 30.87 -25.18 -17.32
CA GLU A 101 31.45 -26.03 -18.36
C GLU A 101 30.34 -26.82 -19.09
N ALA A 102 30.63 -27.24 -20.33
CA ALA A 102 29.69 -27.90 -21.24
C ALA A 102 29.42 -29.35 -20.86
#